data_AF-A0A2N1V107-F1
#
_entry.id   AF-A0A2N1V107-F1
#
_cell.length_a   1.000
_cell.length_b   1.000
_cell.length_c   1.000
_cell.angle_alpha   90.00
_cell.angle_beta   90.00
_cell.angle_gamma   90.00
#
_symmetry.space_group_name_H-M   'P 1'
#
loop_
_entity.id
_entity.type
_entity.pdbx_description
1 polymer ?
#
loop_
_entity_poly.entity_id
_entity_poly.type
_entity_poly.pdbx_seq_one_letter_code
_entity_poly.pdbx_strand_id
1 'polypeptide(L)'
;MLQGAWELAQSEQYSDAEEVDNFWTLAGYFNAIRELAGAQTLFRQDIPERLKRRAEELGQEARRLPADAMELSSRCNSTELPSMLEELSNSWEEQGMDAVMATSMFGTGVDVDRLGLMVVHGQPKTTAAYIQATGRVGRRRGALVVTFLRASRPRDLDHYEQFTGYHRALYRHVEPVTVAPFSPRAREKALGPALVSLLRQARSISWISVPEDWRIQQKLKSSEYRCEAARMKDHAEDAEIMACLKLFKERAEAQPEARRPDGEEVRREIAGEIDKWRMMASRLPESETMLWWEGSLLQVPRHTLVLGNQHTARHPHKEVFHNSPTSMRDVEATTTFEV
;
A
#
# COMPACT_ATOMS: atom_id res chain seq x y z
N MET A 1 2.39 -25.61 19.17
CA MET A 1 1.34 -24.57 19.12
C MET A 1 0.19 -25.05 18.23
N LEU A 2 0.37 -25.27 16.92
CA LEU A 2 -0.69 -25.80 16.03
C LEU A 2 -1.40 -27.07 16.54
N GLN A 3 -0.63 -28.09 16.95
CA GLN A 3 -1.19 -29.31 17.55
C GLN A 3 -1.92 -29.00 18.86
N GLY A 4 -1.39 -28.12 19.72
CA GLY A 4 -2.03 -27.79 21.00
C GLY A 4 -3.39 -27.11 20.84
N ALA A 5 -3.54 -26.22 19.86
CA ALA A 5 -4.84 -25.63 19.54
C ALA A 5 -5.85 -26.68 19.08
N TRP A 6 -5.41 -27.66 18.28
CA TRP A 6 -6.26 -28.79 17.87
C TRP A 6 -6.65 -29.66 19.06
N GLU A 7 -5.71 -29.99 19.95
CA GLU A 7 -5.98 -30.81 21.13
C GLU A 7 -7.06 -30.15 22.02
N LEU A 8 -6.96 -28.84 22.22
CA LEU A 8 -7.98 -28.07 22.94
C LEU A 8 -9.32 -28.09 22.22
N ALA A 9 -9.34 -27.92 20.90
CA ALA A 9 -10.55 -27.98 20.07
C ALA A 9 -11.27 -29.34 20.17
N GLN A 10 -10.52 -30.43 20.36
CA GLN A 10 -11.08 -31.78 20.53
C GLN A 10 -11.48 -32.09 21.98
N SER A 11 -11.09 -31.26 22.94
CA SER A 11 -11.37 -31.51 24.36
C SER A 11 -12.76 -31.00 24.74
N GLU A 12 -13.58 -31.86 25.34
CA GLU A 12 -14.90 -31.45 25.87
C GLU A 12 -14.79 -30.46 27.05
N GLN A 13 -13.60 -30.32 27.63
CA GLN A 13 -13.34 -29.57 28.85
C GLN A 13 -12.92 -28.10 28.61
N TYR A 14 -12.46 -27.77 27.40
CA TYR A 14 -12.12 -26.40 26.98
C TYR A 14 -13.02 -26.01 25.80
N SER A 15 -14.23 -25.53 26.09
CA SER A 15 -15.25 -25.22 25.09
C SER A 15 -15.33 -23.75 24.67
N ASP A 16 -14.36 -22.89 25.03
CA ASP A 16 -14.34 -21.54 24.45
C ASP A 16 -13.75 -21.62 23.05
N ALA A 17 -14.64 -21.80 22.07
CA ALA A 17 -14.30 -21.84 20.65
C ALA A 17 -13.49 -20.61 20.22
N GLU A 18 -13.67 -19.46 20.88
CA GLU A 18 -12.94 -18.23 20.58
C GLU A 18 -11.50 -18.26 21.14
N GLU A 19 -11.24 -18.94 22.27
CA GLU A 19 -9.86 -19.15 22.77
C GLU A 19 -9.05 -20.02 21.83
N VAL A 20 -9.66 -21.11 21.34
CA VAL A 20 -9.05 -22.01 20.36
C VAL A 20 -8.77 -21.26 19.07
N ASP A 21 -9.77 -20.52 18.56
CA ASP A 21 -9.66 -19.77 17.31
C ASP A 21 -8.48 -18.79 17.31
N ASN A 22 -8.28 -18.09 18.44
CA ASN A 22 -7.20 -17.11 18.61
C ASN A 22 -5.80 -17.72 18.35
N PHE A 23 -5.61 -19.01 18.60
CA PHE A 23 -4.34 -19.70 18.36
C PHE A 23 -4.39 -20.73 17.23
N TRP A 24 -5.50 -20.79 16.50
CA TRP A 24 -5.72 -21.79 15.45
C TRP A 24 -4.79 -21.62 14.27
N THR A 25 -4.61 -20.36 13.84
CA THR A 25 -3.84 -19.98 12.65
C THR A 25 -2.48 -19.43 13.03
N LEU A 26 -1.42 -20.04 12.51
CA LEU A 26 -0.05 -19.54 12.67
C LEU A 26 0.27 -18.48 11.62
N ALA A 27 0.48 -17.22 12.05
CA ALA A 27 1.02 -16.18 11.18
C ALA A 27 2.55 -16.18 11.18
N GLY A 28 3.19 -16.54 10.07
CA GLY A 28 4.64 -16.45 9.88
C GLY A 28 5.01 -15.17 9.13
N TYR A 29 5.81 -14.28 9.73
CA TYR A 29 6.32 -13.08 9.07
C TYR A 29 7.79 -13.22 8.69
N PHE A 30 8.10 -12.93 7.44
CA PHE A 30 9.42 -13.11 6.85
C PHE A 30 9.92 -11.82 6.20
N ASN A 31 11.22 -11.56 6.34
CA ASN A 31 11.85 -10.37 5.79
C ASN A 31 12.13 -10.45 4.29
N ALA A 32 12.14 -11.67 3.75
CA ALA A 32 12.42 -11.93 2.34
C ALA A 32 11.57 -13.08 1.82
N ILE A 33 11.15 -12.95 0.56
CA ILE A 33 10.40 -13.97 -0.17
C ILE A 33 11.12 -15.33 -0.18
N ARG A 34 12.45 -15.33 -0.26
CA ARG A 34 13.26 -16.55 -0.19
C ARG A 34 13.12 -17.26 1.16
N GLU A 35 13.06 -16.52 2.26
CA GLU A 35 12.90 -17.08 3.61
C GLU A 35 11.49 -17.64 3.79
N LEU A 36 10.48 -16.92 3.27
CA LEU A 36 9.10 -17.39 3.19
C LEU A 36 8.99 -18.71 2.41
N ALA A 37 9.61 -18.81 1.24
CA ALA A 37 9.59 -20.03 0.43
C ALA A 37 10.24 -21.23 1.15
N GLY A 38 11.29 -20.98 1.94
CA GLY A 38 11.88 -21.98 2.82
C GLY A 38 10.88 -22.45 3.89
N ALA A 39 10.15 -21.53 4.52
CA ALA A 39 9.11 -21.87 5.49
C ALA A 39 7.92 -22.62 4.88
N GLN A 40 7.53 -22.31 3.64
CA GLN A 40 6.54 -23.10 2.89
C GLN A 40 6.98 -24.56 2.72
N THR A 41 8.28 -24.78 2.43
CA THR A 41 8.82 -26.13 2.30
C THR A 41 8.78 -26.88 3.63
N LEU A 42 9.17 -26.22 4.73
CA LEU A 42 9.08 -26.80 6.08
C LEU A 42 7.62 -27.11 6.45
N PHE A 43 6.67 -26.23 6.11
CA PHE A 43 5.25 -26.43 6.36
C PHE A 43 4.69 -27.64 5.62
N ARG A 44 5.14 -27.87 4.38
CA ARG A 44 4.74 -29.00 3.56
C ARG A 44 5.33 -30.33 4.02
N GLN A 45 6.57 -30.34 4.50
CA GLN A 45 7.35 -31.57 4.73
C GLN A 45 7.57 -31.84 6.22
N ASP A 46 8.35 -30.99 6.89
CA ASP A 46 8.83 -31.23 8.25
C ASP A 46 7.77 -31.04 9.34
N ILE A 47 6.90 -30.04 9.19
CA ILE A 47 5.88 -29.73 10.21
C ILE A 47 4.90 -30.89 10.39
N PRO A 48 4.30 -31.49 9.34
CA PRO A 48 3.41 -32.65 9.48
C PRO A 48 4.07 -33.83 10.20
N GLU A 49 5.33 -34.15 9.90
CA GLU A 49 6.07 -35.22 10.57
C GLU A 49 6.25 -34.93 12.07
N ARG A 50 6.53 -33.67 12.40
CA ARG A 50 6.72 -33.25 13.79
C ARG A 50 5.41 -33.20 14.58
N LEU A 51 4.30 -32.81 13.94
CA LEU A 51 2.97 -32.89 14.54
C LEU A 51 2.59 -34.34 14.79
N LYS A 52 2.86 -35.24 13.83
CA LYS A 52 2.60 -36.68 13.99
C LYS A 52 3.34 -37.28 15.17
N ARG A 53 4.67 -37.04 15.27
CA ARG A 53 5.47 -37.53 16.40
C ARG A 53 4.95 -37.00 17.74
N ARG A 54 4.62 -35.70 17.81
CA ARG A 54 4.10 -35.09 19.04
C ARG A 54 2.74 -35.67 19.44
N ALA A 55 1.86 -35.91 18.47
CA ALA A 55 0.57 -36.52 18.71
C ALA A 55 0.71 -37.97 19.19
N GLU A 56 1.63 -38.75 18.61
CA GLU A 56 1.97 -40.10 19.07
C GLU A 56 2.49 -40.11 20.51
N GLU A 57 3.39 -39.18 20.87
CA GLU A 57 3.90 -39.02 22.25
C GLU A 57 2.79 -38.70 23.27
N LEU A 58 1.73 -38.02 22.82
CA LEU A 58 0.58 -37.64 23.66
C LEU A 58 -0.59 -38.64 23.58
N GLY A 59 -0.48 -39.68 22.76
CA GLY A 59 -1.56 -40.65 22.53
C GLY A 59 -2.80 -40.05 21.85
N GLN A 60 -2.60 -39.03 21.01
CA GLN A 60 -3.65 -38.27 20.33
C GLN A 60 -3.53 -38.34 18.81
N GLU A 61 -4.56 -37.90 18.11
CA GLU A 61 -4.52 -37.76 16.65
C GLU A 61 -3.75 -36.49 16.23
N ALA A 62 -2.99 -36.62 15.14
CA ALA A 62 -2.23 -35.52 14.59
C ALA A 62 -3.13 -34.56 13.79
N ARG A 63 -2.95 -33.26 14.00
CA ARG A 63 -3.55 -32.21 13.17
C ARG A 63 -3.17 -32.42 11.71
N ARG A 64 -4.18 -32.56 10.86
CA ARG A 64 -3.99 -32.62 9.41
C ARG A 64 -3.82 -31.20 8.88
N LEU A 65 -2.74 -30.97 8.16
CA LEU A 65 -2.46 -29.70 7.50
C LEU A 65 -2.66 -29.82 5.99
N PRO A 66 -3.03 -28.74 5.30
CA PRO A 66 -2.98 -28.67 3.85
C PRO A 66 -1.53 -28.77 3.34
N ALA A 67 -1.38 -29.03 2.05
CA ALA A 67 -0.07 -29.14 1.42
C ALA A 67 0.72 -27.82 1.51
N ASP A 68 0.04 -26.69 1.39
CA ASP A 68 0.63 -25.37 1.37
C ASP A 68 -0.08 -24.44 2.36
N ALA A 69 0.69 -23.57 3.00
CA ALA A 69 0.14 -22.47 3.79
C ALA A 69 -0.28 -21.33 2.85
N MET A 70 -1.22 -20.49 3.28
CA MET A 70 -1.58 -19.29 2.52
C MET A 70 -0.36 -18.35 2.41
N GLU A 71 -0.03 -17.86 1.21
CA GLU A 71 1.05 -16.89 1.01
C GLU A 71 0.47 -15.47 0.90
N LEU A 72 0.96 -14.53 1.72
CA LEU A 72 0.69 -13.09 1.59
C LEU A 72 1.99 -12.33 1.31
N SER A 73 2.39 -12.29 0.05
CA SER A 73 3.64 -11.67 -0.40
C SER A 73 3.43 -10.83 -1.65
N SER A 74 4.42 -10.00 -2.01
CA SER A 74 4.38 -9.16 -3.23
C SER A 74 4.15 -9.93 -4.54
N ARG A 75 4.16 -11.27 -4.54
CA ARG A 75 3.81 -12.12 -5.68
C ARG A 75 2.31 -12.34 -5.84
N CYS A 76 1.52 -12.12 -4.79
CA CYS A 76 0.08 -12.33 -4.82
C CYS A 76 -0.59 -11.24 -5.66
N ASN A 77 -1.55 -11.64 -6.50
CA ASN A 77 -2.27 -10.70 -7.34
C ASN A 77 -3.18 -9.82 -6.46
N SER A 78 -3.14 -8.51 -6.70
CA SER A 78 -3.98 -7.54 -5.97
C SER A 78 -5.48 -7.80 -6.07
N THR A 79 -5.94 -8.47 -7.14
CA THR A 79 -7.36 -8.84 -7.32
C THR A 79 -7.79 -10.02 -6.44
N GLU A 80 -6.85 -10.86 -6.02
CA GLU A 80 -7.10 -12.05 -5.18
C GLU A 80 -6.99 -11.71 -3.69
N LEU A 81 -6.36 -10.59 -3.34
CA LEU A 81 -6.14 -10.21 -1.95
C LEU A 81 -7.44 -10.16 -1.12
N PRO A 82 -8.56 -9.56 -1.58
CA PRO A 82 -9.79 -9.53 -0.77
C PRO A 82 -10.33 -10.92 -0.42
N SER A 83 -10.32 -11.86 -1.36
CA SER A 83 -10.79 -13.24 -1.10
C SER A 83 -9.85 -14.00 -0.17
N MET A 84 -8.54 -13.80 -0.31
CA MET A 84 -7.56 -14.40 0.62
C MET A 84 -7.74 -13.88 2.05
N LEU A 85 -8.09 -12.60 2.21
CA LEU A 85 -8.36 -12.02 3.53
C LEU A 85 -9.68 -12.52 4.13
N GLU A 86 -10.69 -12.73 3.30
CA GLU A 86 -11.95 -13.37 3.71
C GLU A 86 -11.69 -14.81 4.20
N GLU A 87 -10.95 -15.61 3.42
CA GLU A 87 -10.54 -16.96 3.83
C GLU A 87 -9.72 -16.98 5.13
N LEU A 88 -8.83 -16.00 5.31
CA LEU A 88 -8.04 -15.88 6.54
C LEU A 88 -8.90 -15.48 7.75
N SER A 89 -10.04 -14.83 7.52
CA SER A 89 -10.99 -14.40 8.56
C SER A 89 -11.92 -15.51 9.03
N ASN A 90 -12.04 -16.61 8.28
CA ASN A 90 -12.83 -17.78 8.69
C ASN A 90 -12.28 -18.37 10.00
N SER A 91 -13.20 -18.64 10.94
CA SER A 91 -12.87 -19.29 12.21
C SER A 91 -12.49 -20.76 12.01
N TRP A 92 -11.90 -21.40 13.02
CA TRP A 92 -11.57 -22.82 12.94
C TRP A 92 -12.79 -23.74 12.71
N GLU A 93 -13.98 -23.37 13.19
CA GLU A 93 -15.23 -24.10 12.94
C GLU A 93 -15.66 -24.02 11.47
N GLU A 94 -15.29 -22.93 10.80
CA GLU A 94 -15.56 -22.64 9.38
C GLU A 94 -14.40 -23.05 8.47
N GLN A 95 -13.56 -24.00 8.90
CA GLN A 95 -12.38 -24.46 8.16
C GLN A 95 -11.34 -23.35 7.95
N GLY A 96 -11.17 -22.49 8.95
CA GLY A 96 -10.16 -21.45 8.97
C GLY A 96 -8.74 -21.97 8.74
N MET A 97 -7.92 -21.15 8.07
CA MET A 97 -6.57 -21.51 7.64
C MET A 97 -5.67 -21.97 8.80
N ASP A 98 -4.86 -23.00 8.61
CA ASP A 98 -3.90 -23.44 9.63
C ASP A 98 -2.68 -22.51 9.76
N ALA A 99 -2.25 -21.93 8.64
CA ALA A 99 -1.12 -21.02 8.62
C ALA A 99 -1.19 -20.02 7.46
N VAL A 100 -0.62 -18.84 7.72
CA VAL A 100 -0.37 -17.82 6.71
C VAL A 100 1.10 -17.41 6.79
N MET A 101 1.79 -17.45 5.66
CA MET A 101 3.18 -17.04 5.52
C MET A 101 3.21 -15.71 4.77
N ALA A 102 3.76 -14.67 5.39
CA ALA A 102 3.63 -13.32 4.90
C ALA A 102 4.94 -12.52 4.93
N THR A 103 5.00 -11.47 4.10
CA THR A 103 6.09 -10.47 4.11
C THR A 103 5.52 -9.10 4.45
N SER A 104 6.07 -8.01 3.90
CA SER A 104 5.61 -6.63 4.15
C SER A 104 4.13 -6.41 3.83
N MET A 105 3.52 -7.23 2.97
CA MET A 105 2.07 -7.20 2.70
C MET A 105 1.20 -7.36 3.96
N PHE A 106 1.68 -8.09 4.98
CA PHE A 106 0.92 -8.28 6.22
C PHE A 106 0.77 -6.96 7.00
N GLY A 107 1.81 -6.12 6.99
CA GLY A 107 1.81 -4.83 7.66
C GLY A 107 0.95 -3.78 6.95
N THR A 108 0.69 -3.95 5.65
CA THR A 108 -0.05 -3.01 4.81
C THR A 108 -1.55 -3.33 4.78
N GLY A 109 -2.28 -2.92 5.81
CA GLY A 109 -3.75 -2.82 5.76
C GLY A 109 -4.53 -4.14 5.77
N VAL A 110 -3.89 -5.27 6.09
CA VAL A 110 -4.58 -6.54 6.37
C VAL A 110 -5.39 -6.39 7.66
N ASP A 111 -6.69 -6.66 7.58
CA ASP A 111 -7.66 -6.50 8.67
C ASP A 111 -8.22 -7.88 9.03
N VAL A 112 -7.48 -8.64 9.84
CA VAL A 112 -7.94 -9.94 10.35
C VAL A 112 -7.81 -9.94 11.86
N ASP A 113 -8.94 -9.79 12.55
CA ASP A 113 -8.97 -9.49 13.97
C ASP A 113 -8.73 -10.70 14.90
N ARG A 114 -8.89 -11.91 14.36
CA ARG A 114 -8.85 -13.17 15.14
C ARG A 114 -7.45 -13.77 15.33
N LEU A 115 -6.43 -13.27 14.64
CA LEU A 115 -5.09 -13.86 14.70
C LEU A 115 -4.43 -13.54 16.05
N GLY A 116 -4.10 -14.56 16.83
CA GLY A 116 -3.42 -14.41 18.13
C GLY A 116 -2.08 -15.14 18.23
N LEU A 117 -1.63 -15.81 17.16
CA LEU A 117 -0.36 -16.52 17.13
C LEU A 117 0.53 -16.06 15.97
N MET A 118 1.74 -15.61 16.28
CA MET A 118 2.68 -15.15 15.27
C MET A 118 4.10 -15.61 15.52
N VAL A 119 4.81 -15.94 14.45
CA VAL A 119 6.26 -16.11 14.42
C VAL A 119 6.87 -15.03 13.53
N VAL A 120 7.79 -14.25 14.08
CA VAL A 120 8.58 -13.26 13.32
C VAL A 120 9.96 -13.87 13.05
N HIS A 121 10.28 -14.15 11.79
CA HIS A 121 11.54 -14.79 11.40
C HIS A 121 12.60 -13.73 11.03
N GLY A 122 13.44 -13.41 12.01
CA GLY A 122 14.47 -12.37 11.96
C GLY A 122 13.90 -10.98 12.19
N GLN A 123 14.73 -10.07 12.68
CA GLN A 123 14.29 -8.70 12.96
C GLN A 123 13.91 -7.99 11.64
N PRO A 124 12.72 -7.37 11.54
CA PRO A 124 12.36 -6.51 10.41
C PRO A 124 13.35 -5.39 10.15
N LYS A 125 13.41 -4.95 8.89
CA LYS A 125 14.40 -3.94 8.48
C LYS A 125 14.22 -2.62 9.22
N THR A 126 12.98 -2.28 9.57
CA THR A 126 12.63 -1.07 10.32
C THR A 126 11.79 -1.43 11.54
N THR A 127 11.93 -0.63 12.59
CA THR A 127 11.07 -0.74 13.78
C THR A 127 9.60 -0.52 13.41
N ALA A 128 9.32 0.41 12.49
CA ALA A 128 7.98 0.64 11.98
C ALA A 128 7.36 -0.63 11.37
N ALA A 129 8.11 -1.37 10.55
CA ALA A 129 7.63 -2.63 9.96
C ALA A 129 7.40 -3.71 11.01
N TYR A 130 8.26 -3.78 12.05
CA TYR A 130 8.06 -4.69 13.17
C TYR A 130 6.74 -4.39 13.90
N ILE A 131 6.53 -3.13 14.33
CA ILE A 131 5.29 -2.69 14.99
C ILE A 131 4.07 -2.99 14.11
N GLN A 132 4.15 -2.63 12.83
CA GLN A 132 3.04 -2.81 11.89
C GLN A 132 2.71 -4.27 11.65
N ALA A 133 3.68 -5.18 11.68
CA ALA A 133 3.45 -6.60 11.49
C ALA A 133 2.95 -7.26 12.78
N THR A 134 3.59 -7.01 13.92
CA THR A 134 3.21 -7.64 15.19
C THR A 134 1.92 -7.06 15.77
N GLY A 135 1.58 -5.81 15.46
CA GLY A 135 0.31 -5.20 15.83
C GLY A 135 -0.91 -5.70 15.02
N ARG A 136 -0.70 -6.60 14.05
CA ARG A 136 -1.79 -7.26 13.32
C ARG A 136 -2.33 -8.47 14.05
N VAL A 137 -1.59 -9.00 15.00
CA VAL A 137 -2.06 -10.09 15.87
C VAL A 137 -2.42 -9.54 17.23
N GLY A 138 -3.39 -10.18 17.87
CA GLY A 138 -3.82 -9.85 19.22
C GLY A 138 -4.69 -8.60 19.31
N ARG A 139 -5.59 -8.41 18.34
CA ARG A 139 -6.50 -7.26 18.28
C ARG A 139 -7.75 -7.44 19.12
N ARG A 140 -8.40 -8.61 19.04
CA ARG A 140 -9.54 -8.97 19.91
C ARG A 140 -9.09 -9.36 21.31
N ARG A 141 -8.13 -10.29 21.37
CA ARG A 141 -7.56 -10.86 22.59
C ARG A 141 -6.04 -10.69 22.56
N GLY A 142 -5.33 -10.98 23.64
CA GLY A 142 -3.86 -10.97 23.61
C GLY A 142 -3.28 -11.94 22.58
N ALA A 143 -2.05 -11.69 22.14
CA ALA A 143 -1.32 -12.57 21.22
C ALA A 143 -0.01 -13.10 21.79
N LEU A 144 0.38 -14.28 21.33
CA LEU A 144 1.72 -14.82 21.48
C LEU A 144 2.53 -14.56 20.20
N VAL A 145 3.50 -13.66 20.31
CA VAL A 145 4.45 -13.36 19.24
C VAL A 145 5.81 -13.95 19.59
N VAL A 146 6.28 -14.92 18.81
CA VAL A 146 7.60 -15.54 18.97
C VAL A 146 8.55 -14.95 17.93
N THR A 147 9.55 -14.20 18.36
CA THR A 147 10.56 -13.63 17.45
C THR A 147 11.78 -14.55 17.40
N PHE A 148 12.05 -15.12 16.23
CA PHE A 148 13.23 -15.96 15.99
C PHE A 148 14.37 -15.11 15.44
N LEU A 149 15.43 -14.91 16.24
CA LEU A 149 16.58 -14.09 15.90
C LEU A 149 17.80 -14.98 15.63
N ARG A 150 18.52 -14.75 14.53
CA ARG A 150 19.72 -15.54 14.19
C ARG A 150 20.98 -14.90 14.74
N ALA A 151 21.69 -15.62 15.60
CA ALA A 151 22.97 -15.18 16.16
C ALA A 151 24.03 -14.86 15.08
N SER A 152 23.96 -15.49 13.90
CA SER A 152 24.87 -15.22 12.78
C SER A 152 24.62 -13.88 12.07
N ARG A 153 23.52 -13.20 12.36
CA ARG A 153 23.20 -11.87 11.82
C ARG A 153 23.43 -10.82 12.90
N PRO A 154 24.43 -9.93 12.77
CA PRO A 154 24.74 -8.94 13.81
C PRO A 154 23.54 -8.11 14.27
N ARG A 155 22.65 -7.71 13.34
CA ARG A 155 21.41 -6.99 13.68
C ARG A 155 20.45 -7.83 14.53
N ASP A 156 20.24 -9.09 14.16
CA ASP A 156 19.35 -9.96 14.93
C ASP A 156 19.94 -10.23 16.32
N LEU A 157 21.27 -10.38 16.42
CA LEU A 157 21.97 -10.55 17.70
C LEU A 157 21.84 -9.33 18.61
N ASP A 158 22.06 -8.12 18.08
CA ASP A 158 21.90 -6.87 18.83
C ASP A 158 20.47 -6.72 19.39
N HIS A 159 19.46 -7.00 18.56
CA HIS A 159 18.06 -7.02 19.02
C HIS A 159 17.76 -8.13 20.04
N TYR A 160 18.45 -9.27 19.96
CA TYR A 160 18.30 -10.34 20.94
C TYR A 160 18.86 -9.93 22.30
N GLU A 161 20.07 -9.37 22.32
CA GLU A 161 20.74 -8.92 23.55
C GLU A 161 19.96 -7.79 24.25
N GLN A 162 19.29 -6.93 23.48
CA GLN A 162 18.55 -5.77 23.99
C GLN A 162 17.03 -5.97 23.97
N PHE A 163 16.54 -7.21 23.75
CA PHE A 163 15.14 -7.48 23.41
C PHE A 163 14.13 -6.78 24.33
N THR A 164 14.29 -6.91 25.65
CA THR A 164 13.39 -6.28 26.63
C THR A 164 13.50 -4.76 26.63
N GLY A 165 14.71 -4.21 26.50
CA GLY A 165 14.94 -2.76 26.45
C GLY A 165 14.31 -2.14 25.20
N TYR A 166 14.54 -2.76 24.05
CA TYR A 166 13.95 -2.39 22.77
C TYR A 166 12.41 -2.38 22.84
N HIS A 167 11.78 -3.43 23.38
CA HIS A 167 10.31 -3.49 23.51
C HIS A 167 9.73 -2.48 24.51
N ARG A 168 10.47 -2.14 25.58
CA ARG A 168 10.05 -1.12 26.55
C ARG A 168 10.08 0.30 25.98
N ALA A 169 10.87 0.54 24.95
CA ALA A 169 11.03 1.85 24.31
C ALA A 169 10.77 1.80 22.80
N LEU A 170 9.89 0.89 22.33
CA LEU A 170 9.74 0.53 20.92
C LEU A 170 9.55 1.73 20.00
N TYR A 171 8.70 2.68 20.37
CA TYR A 171 8.43 3.89 19.58
C TYR A 171 9.64 4.84 19.45
N ARG A 172 10.61 4.80 20.37
CA ARG A 172 11.84 5.60 20.28
C ARG A 172 12.73 5.14 19.12
N HIS A 173 12.63 3.87 18.74
CA HIS A 173 13.42 3.28 17.67
C HIS A 173 12.74 3.39 16.30
N VAL A 174 11.53 3.95 16.23
CA VAL A 174 10.84 4.20 14.95
C VAL A 174 11.62 5.24 14.16
N GLU A 175 12.09 4.81 13.01
CA GLU A 175 12.85 5.65 12.10
C GLU A 175 11.96 6.80 11.61
N PRO A 176 12.46 8.05 11.58
CA PRO A 176 11.71 9.15 11.00
C PRO A 176 11.47 8.85 9.52
N VAL A 177 10.24 9.06 9.05
CA VAL A 177 9.92 8.86 7.63
C VAL A 177 10.67 9.93 6.82
N THR A 178 11.72 9.53 6.12
CA THR A 178 12.50 10.41 5.24
C THR A 178 11.77 10.59 3.91
N VAL A 179 10.67 11.34 3.90
CA VAL A 179 10.06 11.79 2.65
C VAL A 179 10.78 13.01 2.10
N ALA A 180 10.99 13.05 0.79
CA ALA A 180 11.47 14.22 0.04
C ALA A 180 10.40 14.64 -0.99
N PRO A 181 9.32 15.34 -0.55
CA PRO A 181 8.15 15.60 -1.39
C PRO A 181 8.46 16.42 -2.66
N PHE A 182 9.52 17.23 -2.61
CA PHE A 182 9.99 18.06 -3.73
C PHE A 182 11.27 17.52 -4.37
N SER A 183 11.58 16.23 -4.25
CA SER A 183 12.66 15.62 -5.05
C SER A 183 12.37 15.77 -6.55
N PRO A 184 13.38 15.92 -7.43
CA PRO A 184 13.16 16.20 -8.85
C PRO A 184 12.17 15.22 -9.52
N ARG A 185 12.30 13.92 -9.24
CA ARG A 185 11.40 12.88 -9.77
C ARG A 185 9.98 12.97 -9.21
N ALA A 186 9.82 13.33 -7.94
CA ALA A 186 8.50 13.55 -7.35
C ALA A 186 7.81 14.75 -8.01
N ARG A 187 8.57 15.82 -8.27
CA ARG A 187 8.05 17.02 -8.94
C ARG A 187 7.64 16.73 -10.39
N GLU A 188 8.52 16.09 -11.16
CA GLU A 188 8.27 15.66 -12.55
C GLU A 188 6.98 14.83 -12.67
N LYS A 189 6.77 13.89 -11.74
CA LYS A 189 5.59 13.00 -11.77
C LYS A 189 4.31 13.64 -11.22
N ALA A 190 4.40 14.49 -10.19
CA ALA A 190 3.24 14.85 -9.37
C ALA A 190 2.77 16.31 -9.49
N LEU A 191 3.59 17.25 -9.99
CA LEU A 191 3.22 18.67 -10.02
C LEU A 191 1.96 18.95 -10.86
N GLY A 192 1.88 18.40 -12.07
CA GLY A 192 0.70 18.50 -12.94
C GLY A 192 -0.56 17.86 -12.31
N PRO A 193 -0.53 16.58 -11.91
CA PRO A 193 -1.66 15.93 -11.23
C PRO A 193 -2.09 16.61 -9.92
N ALA A 194 -1.14 17.15 -9.16
CA ALA A 194 -1.44 17.90 -7.94
C ALA A 194 -2.15 19.23 -8.24
N LEU A 195 -1.72 19.94 -9.29
CA LEU A 195 -2.42 21.14 -9.79
C LEU A 195 -3.87 20.82 -10.16
N VAL A 196 -4.11 19.76 -10.93
CA VAL A 196 -5.47 19.33 -11.31
C VAL A 196 -6.29 19.01 -10.06
N SER A 197 -5.70 18.26 -9.11
CA SER A 197 -6.38 17.89 -7.87
C SER A 197 -6.79 19.12 -7.04
N LEU A 198 -5.92 20.14 -6.95
CA LEU A 198 -6.23 21.40 -6.28
C LEU A 198 -7.41 22.12 -6.95
N LEU A 199 -7.38 22.31 -8.27
CA LEU A 199 -8.44 23.01 -9.00
C LEU A 199 -9.79 22.27 -8.92
N ARG A 200 -9.77 20.94 -8.91
CA ARG A 200 -11.00 20.15 -8.86
C ARG A 200 -11.59 20.01 -7.46
N GLN A 201 -10.77 20.02 -6.41
CA GLN A 201 -11.22 19.68 -5.05
C GLN A 201 -11.26 20.88 -4.11
N ALA A 202 -10.44 21.91 -4.35
CA ALA A 202 -10.41 23.06 -3.46
C ALA A 202 -11.67 23.92 -3.63
N ARG A 203 -12.19 24.43 -2.51
CA ARG A 203 -13.13 25.56 -2.51
C ARG A 203 -12.40 26.89 -2.72
N SER A 204 -11.19 26.99 -2.17
CA SER A 204 -10.33 28.17 -2.30
C SER A 204 -8.86 27.78 -2.19
N ILE A 205 -7.98 28.51 -2.88
CA ILE A 205 -6.52 28.34 -2.86
C ILE A 205 -5.93 29.68 -2.47
N SER A 206 -5.19 29.73 -1.35
CA SER A 206 -4.60 30.96 -0.82
C SER A 206 -5.61 32.12 -0.74
N TRP A 207 -6.80 31.82 -0.21
CA TRP A 207 -7.96 32.72 -0.06
C TRP A 207 -8.67 33.13 -1.36
N ILE A 208 -8.18 32.70 -2.52
CA ILE A 208 -8.84 32.89 -3.81
C ILE A 208 -9.88 31.78 -4.00
N SER A 209 -11.13 32.15 -4.28
CA SER A 209 -12.20 31.18 -4.58
C SER A 209 -11.89 30.45 -5.88
N VAL A 210 -12.03 29.12 -5.89
CA VAL A 210 -11.88 28.31 -7.11
C VAL A 210 -13.25 28.15 -7.78
N PRO A 211 -13.41 28.54 -9.05
CA PRO A 211 -14.67 28.35 -9.78
C PRO A 211 -15.12 26.89 -9.84
N GLU A 212 -16.42 26.65 -9.70
CA GLU A 212 -16.96 25.28 -9.71
C GLU A 212 -16.84 24.58 -11.07
N ASP A 213 -16.69 25.33 -12.17
CA ASP A 213 -16.58 24.70 -13.49
C ASP A 213 -15.32 23.85 -13.61
N TRP A 214 -14.26 24.10 -12.84
CA TRP A 214 -13.10 23.20 -12.74
C TRP A 214 -13.47 21.77 -12.31
N ARG A 215 -14.62 21.58 -11.65
CA ARG A 215 -15.08 20.28 -11.17
C ARG A 215 -15.84 19.49 -12.22
N ILE A 216 -16.34 20.15 -13.26
CA ILE A 216 -17.32 19.59 -14.19
C ILE A 216 -16.67 18.52 -15.07
N GLN A 217 -17.14 17.29 -14.89
CA GLN A 217 -17.10 16.21 -15.87
C GLN A 217 -18.31 15.32 -15.64
N GLN A 218 -19.24 15.34 -16.57
CA GLN A 218 -20.47 14.58 -16.51
C GLN A 218 -20.65 13.80 -17.81
N LYS A 219 -20.92 12.49 -17.68
CA LYS A 219 -21.30 11.66 -18.81
C LYS A 219 -22.78 11.94 -19.14
N LEU A 220 -23.05 12.44 -20.35
CA LEU A 220 -24.40 12.75 -20.81
C LEU A 220 -25.03 11.52 -21.48
N LYS A 221 -24.30 10.89 -22.42
CA LYS A 221 -24.71 9.67 -23.14
C LYS A 221 -23.52 8.73 -23.30
N SER A 222 -23.73 7.54 -23.88
CA SER A 222 -22.75 6.43 -23.97
C SER A 222 -21.31 6.88 -24.28
N SER A 223 -21.12 7.86 -25.18
CA SER A 223 -19.80 8.42 -25.54
C SER A 223 -19.74 9.96 -25.52
N GLU A 224 -20.74 10.63 -24.93
CA GLU A 224 -20.81 12.10 -24.92
C GLU A 224 -20.63 12.61 -23.50
N TYR A 225 -19.73 13.58 -23.32
CA TYR A 225 -19.36 14.15 -22.03
C TYR A 225 -19.47 15.66 -22.07
N ARG A 226 -19.92 16.24 -20.95
CA ARG A 226 -19.70 17.65 -20.65
C ARG A 226 -18.51 17.76 -19.72
N CYS A 227 -17.45 18.44 -20.13
CA CYS A 227 -16.27 18.66 -19.31
C CYS A 227 -15.64 20.01 -19.61
N GLU A 228 -15.21 20.70 -18.56
CA GLU A 228 -14.60 22.04 -18.66
C GLU A 228 -13.07 21.98 -18.55
N ALA A 229 -12.46 20.80 -18.72
CA ALA A 229 -11.00 20.65 -18.66
C ALA A 229 -10.27 21.48 -19.72
N ALA A 230 -10.89 21.72 -20.87
CA ALA A 230 -10.32 22.56 -21.94
C ALA A 230 -10.30 24.06 -21.58
N ARG A 231 -10.98 24.49 -20.51
CA ARG A 231 -11.02 25.90 -20.11
C ARG A 231 -9.64 26.49 -19.82
N MET A 232 -8.66 25.65 -19.49
CA MET A 232 -7.27 26.08 -19.27
C MET A 232 -6.71 26.91 -20.45
N LYS A 233 -7.23 26.73 -21.68
CA LYS A 233 -6.83 27.53 -22.85
C LYS A 233 -6.99 29.04 -22.63
N ASP A 234 -8.08 29.45 -21.97
CA ASP A 234 -8.47 30.85 -21.77
C ASP A 234 -8.21 31.34 -20.34
N HIS A 235 -8.09 30.40 -19.38
CA HIS A 235 -8.07 30.69 -17.95
C HIS A 235 -6.69 30.48 -17.29
N ALA A 236 -5.62 30.31 -18.08
CA ALA A 236 -4.26 30.06 -17.56
C ALA A 236 -3.68 31.21 -16.71
N GLU A 237 -4.24 32.41 -16.83
CA GLU A 237 -3.79 33.62 -16.14
C GLU A 237 -4.73 34.04 -15.00
N ASP A 238 -5.76 33.24 -14.74
CA ASP A 238 -6.76 33.54 -13.71
C ASP A 238 -6.18 33.48 -12.30
N ALA A 239 -6.88 34.14 -11.37
CA ALA A 239 -6.40 34.33 -10.01
C ALA A 239 -6.16 33.01 -9.27
N GLU A 240 -6.97 31.97 -9.49
CA GLU A 240 -6.79 30.66 -8.88
C GLU A 240 -5.57 29.91 -9.43
N ILE A 241 -5.21 30.13 -10.70
CA ILE A 241 -4.03 29.53 -11.32
C ILE A 241 -2.77 30.19 -10.77
N MET A 242 -2.77 31.52 -10.67
CA MET A 242 -1.71 32.28 -10.02
C MET A 242 -1.58 31.91 -8.54
N ALA A 243 -2.69 31.63 -7.85
CA ALA A 243 -2.69 31.16 -6.47
C ALA A 243 -2.05 29.77 -6.34
N CYS A 244 -2.28 28.84 -7.29
CA CYS A 244 -1.58 27.56 -7.34
C CYS A 244 -0.07 27.72 -7.48
N LEU A 245 0.39 28.54 -8.44
CA LEU A 245 1.82 28.83 -8.64
C LEU A 245 2.49 29.32 -7.35
N LYS A 246 1.85 30.28 -6.68
CA LYS A 246 2.29 30.81 -5.40
C LYS A 246 2.33 29.73 -4.32
N LEU A 247 1.26 28.92 -4.20
CA LEU A 247 1.17 27.86 -3.19
C LEU A 247 2.28 26.81 -3.34
N PHE A 248 2.56 26.35 -4.56
CA PHE A 248 3.62 25.36 -4.80
C PHE A 248 4.99 25.93 -4.45
N LYS A 249 5.28 27.18 -4.83
CA LYS A 249 6.51 27.88 -4.46
C LYS A 249 6.67 27.99 -2.94
N GLU A 250 5.65 28.49 -2.24
CA GLU A 250 5.70 28.65 -0.78
C GLU A 250 5.89 27.30 -0.06
N ARG A 251 5.24 26.24 -0.55
CA ARG A 251 5.40 24.88 0.00
C ARG A 251 6.78 24.28 -0.26
N ALA A 252 7.40 24.64 -1.38
CA ALA A 252 8.76 24.26 -1.72
C ALA A 252 9.77 24.95 -0.79
N GLU A 253 9.63 26.26 -0.59
CA GLU A 253 10.48 27.07 0.29
C GLU A 253 10.32 26.72 1.78
N ALA A 254 9.13 26.26 2.19
CA ALA A 254 8.86 25.80 3.55
C ALA A 254 9.51 24.44 3.90
N GLN A 255 10.16 23.75 2.95
CA GLN A 255 10.87 22.52 3.25
C GLN A 255 12.08 22.77 4.20
N PRO A 256 12.44 21.79 5.04
CA PRO A 256 13.68 21.80 5.82
C PRO A 256 14.90 22.04 4.93
N GLU A 257 15.89 22.76 5.45
CA GLU A 257 17.08 23.22 4.71
C GLU A 257 17.76 22.11 3.90
N ALA A 258 17.97 20.94 4.51
CA ALA A 258 18.62 19.78 3.87
C ALA A 258 17.89 19.24 2.62
N ARG A 259 16.63 19.60 2.40
CA ARG A 259 15.81 19.12 1.28
C ARG A 259 15.00 20.23 0.59
N ARG A 260 15.38 21.49 0.81
CA ARG A 260 14.68 22.66 0.24
C ARG A 260 15.10 22.85 -1.22
N PRO A 261 14.18 22.71 -2.19
CA PRO A 261 14.46 23.06 -3.58
C PRO A 261 14.50 24.58 -3.78
N ASP A 262 14.96 25.03 -4.94
CA ASP A 262 14.78 26.43 -5.36
C ASP A 262 13.28 26.69 -5.66
N GLY A 263 12.67 27.63 -4.95
CA GLY A 263 11.27 28.00 -5.12
C GLY A 263 10.95 28.53 -6.52
N GLU A 264 11.89 29.23 -7.17
CA GLU A 264 11.69 29.72 -8.55
C GLU A 264 11.85 28.61 -9.59
N GLU A 265 12.65 27.59 -9.31
CA GLU A 265 12.68 26.35 -10.12
C GLU A 265 11.31 25.67 -10.09
N VAL A 266 10.76 25.41 -8.90
CA VAL A 266 9.44 24.77 -8.75
C VAL A 266 8.34 25.61 -9.39
N ARG A 267 8.39 26.94 -9.25
CA ARG A 267 7.43 27.84 -9.90
C ARG A 267 7.47 27.73 -11.43
N ARG A 268 8.68 27.67 -12.02
CA ARG A 268 8.86 27.51 -13.46
C ARG A 268 8.39 26.14 -13.95
N GLU A 269 8.63 25.08 -13.18
CA GLU A 269 8.14 23.74 -13.49
C GLU A 269 6.60 23.71 -13.56
N ILE A 270 5.91 24.24 -12.54
CA ILE A 270 4.43 24.32 -12.54
C ILE A 270 3.92 25.20 -13.68
N ALA A 271 4.56 26.34 -13.96
CA ALA A 271 4.18 27.18 -15.09
C ALA A 271 4.29 26.41 -16.42
N GLY A 272 5.34 25.61 -16.59
CA GLY A 272 5.48 24.71 -17.73
C GLY A 272 4.38 23.66 -17.83
N GLU A 273 3.93 23.10 -16.70
CA GLU A 273 2.77 22.17 -16.68
C GLU A 273 1.46 22.86 -17.08
N ILE A 274 1.24 24.11 -16.65
CA ILE A 274 0.09 24.93 -17.07
C ILE A 274 0.16 25.21 -18.57
N ASP A 275 1.32 25.59 -19.09
CA ASP A 275 1.52 25.88 -20.52
C ASP A 275 1.29 24.64 -21.40
N LYS A 276 1.76 23.47 -20.97
CA LYS A 276 1.48 22.19 -21.65
C LYS A 276 -0.02 21.96 -21.77
N TRP A 277 -0.76 22.14 -20.68
CA TRP A 277 -2.20 21.97 -20.64
C TRP A 277 -2.91 23.01 -21.53
N ARG A 278 -2.56 24.29 -21.39
CA ARG A 278 -3.08 25.39 -22.22
C ARG A 278 -2.87 25.12 -23.71
N MET A 279 -1.66 24.71 -24.10
CA MET A 279 -1.31 24.41 -25.49
C MET A 279 -2.13 23.25 -26.04
N MET A 280 -2.31 22.17 -25.27
CA MET A 280 -3.11 21.03 -25.71
C MET A 280 -4.59 21.39 -25.82
N ALA A 281 -5.13 22.14 -24.86
CA ALA A 281 -6.50 22.62 -24.88
C ALA A 281 -6.78 23.59 -26.05
N SER A 282 -5.78 24.40 -26.43
CA SER A 282 -5.89 25.33 -27.56
C SER A 282 -5.85 24.65 -28.93
N ARG A 283 -5.24 23.46 -29.02
CA ARG A 283 -5.13 22.68 -30.26
C ARG A 283 -6.29 21.69 -30.46
N LEU A 284 -7.18 21.59 -29.48
CA LEU A 284 -8.29 20.67 -29.50
C LEU A 284 -9.31 21.10 -30.59
N PRO A 285 -9.71 20.20 -31.50
CA PRO A 285 -10.80 20.50 -32.44
C PRO A 285 -12.09 20.85 -31.69
N GLU A 286 -12.92 21.74 -32.24
CA GLU A 286 -14.22 22.10 -31.63
C GLU A 286 -15.16 20.90 -31.45
N SER A 287 -14.97 19.84 -32.24
CA SER A 287 -15.73 18.60 -32.17
C SER A 287 -15.25 17.63 -31.09
N GLU A 288 -14.10 17.88 -30.45
CA GLU A 288 -13.52 17.01 -29.44
C GLU A 288 -13.65 17.64 -28.04
N THR A 289 -13.96 16.80 -27.04
CA THR A 289 -14.02 17.21 -25.64
C THR A 289 -12.80 16.69 -24.90
N MET A 290 -12.08 17.58 -24.21
CA MET A 290 -11.02 17.18 -23.29
C MET A 290 -11.64 16.73 -21.96
N LEU A 291 -11.23 15.57 -21.46
CA LEU A 291 -11.70 15.02 -20.20
C LEU A 291 -10.60 15.07 -19.14
N TRP A 292 -10.96 15.12 -17.86
CA TRP A 292 -9.98 14.95 -16.79
C TRP A 292 -9.38 13.55 -16.79
N TRP A 293 -10.22 12.55 -17.01
CA TRP A 293 -9.89 11.12 -17.00
C TRP A 293 -11.00 10.30 -17.67
N GLU A 294 -10.66 9.16 -18.27
CA GLU A 294 -11.58 8.18 -18.85
C GLU A 294 -11.27 6.77 -18.31
N GLY A 295 -12.28 6.05 -17.80
CA GLY A 295 -12.10 4.77 -17.10
C GLY A 295 -11.92 3.53 -17.96
N SER A 296 -11.53 3.68 -19.21
CA SER A 296 -11.28 2.54 -20.09
C SER A 296 -9.90 1.94 -19.80
N LEU A 297 -9.87 0.78 -19.16
CA LEU A 297 -8.64 0.01 -18.90
C LEU A 297 -8.17 -0.81 -20.11
N LEU A 298 -9.06 -1.06 -21.08
CA LEU A 298 -8.83 -2.02 -22.18
C LEU A 298 -8.86 -1.39 -23.59
N GLN A 299 -9.42 -0.19 -23.75
CA GLN A 299 -9.52 0.50 -25.05
C GLN A 299 -8.74 1.81 -25.05
N VAL A 300 -8.16 2.15 -26.21
CA VAL A 300 -7.53 3.45 -26.47
C VAL A 300 -8.51 4.57 -26.09
N PRO A 301 -8.09 5.57 -25.30
CA PRO A 301 -8.96 6.67 -24.92
C PRO A 301 -9.50 7.38 -26.17
N ARG A 302 -10.81 7.61 -26.14
CA ARG A 302 -11.51 8.23 -27.28
C ARG A 302 -11.23 9.74 -27.28
N HIS A 303 -11.12 10.30 -26.09
CA HIS A 303 -10.92 11.72 -25.83
C HIS A 303 -9.48 12.03 -25.48
N THR A 304 -9.07 13.27 -25.74
CA THR A 304 -7.88 13.85 -25.10
C THR A 304 -8.10 13.98 -23.60
N LEU A 305 -7.14 13.54 -22.79
CA LEU A 305 -7.22 13.46 -21.34
C LEU A 305 -6.26 14.47 -20.67
N VAL A 306 -6.65 15.01 -19.52
CA VAL A 306 -5.71 15.78 -18.68
C VAL A 306 -4.80 14.82 -17.90
N LEU A 307 -5.36 13.80 -17.27
CA LEU A 307 -4.63 12.80 -16.49
C LEU A 307 -4.56 11.47 -17.26
N GLY A 308 -3.38 11.14 -17.76
CA GLY A 308 -3.06 9.85 -18.36
C GLY A 308 -2.84 8.74 -17.34
N ASN A 309 -2.87 7.49 -17.77
CA ASN A 309 -2.49 6.31 -16.98
C ASN A 309 -1.43 5.46 -17.72
N GLN A 310 -0.90 4.41 -17.10
CA GLN A 310 0.11 3.54 -17.75
C GLN A 310 -0.36 2.89 -19.06
N HIS A 311 -1.67 2.72 -19.25
CA HIS A 311 -2.21 2.08 -20.45
C HIS A 311 -2.37 3.10 -21.59
N THR A 312 -2.67 4.36 -21.29
CA THR A 312 -2.70 5.47 -22.25
C THR A 312 -1.30 5.89 -22.69
N ALA A 313 -0.25 5.46 -21.98
CA ALA A 313 1.15 5.74 -22.30
C ALA A 313 1.58 5.32 -23.72
N ARG A 314 0.87 4.36 -24.35
CA ARG A 314 1.09 3.97 -25.75
C ARG A 314 0.58 5.00 -26.77
N HIS A 315 -0.14 6.03 -26.31
CA HIS A 315 -0.75 7.10 -27.10
C HIS A 315 -0.51 8.49 -26.47
N PRO A 316 0.75 8.94 -26.34
CA PRO A 316 1.12 10.15 -25.60
C PRO A 316 0.54 11.45 -26.19
N HIS A 317 0.08 11.43 -27.44
CA HIS A 317 -0.53 12.59 -28.09
C HIS A 317 -1.96 12.90 -27.61
N LYS A 318 -2.54 12.06 -26.76
CA LYS A 318 -3.90 12.22 -26.23
C LYS A 318 -3.93 12.54 -24.73
N GLU A 319 -2.82 12.94 -24.12
CA GLU A 319 -2.80 13.26 -22.69
C GLU A 319 -1.90 14.43 -22.34
N VAL A 320 -2.34 15.26 -21.39
CA VAL A 320 -1.56 16.40 -20.89
C VAL A 320 -0.45 15.91 -19.94
N PHE A 321 -0.84 15.20 -18.88
CA PHE A 321 0.07 14.67 -17.86
C PHE A 321 0.18 13.15 -18.01
N HIS A 322 1.30 12.72 -18.59
CA HIS A 322 1.61 11.32 -18.84
C HIS A 322 1.71 10.52 -17.54
N ASN A 323 1.16 9.31 -17.55
CA ASN A 323 1.29 8.33 -16.46
C ASN A 323 0.99 8.94 -15.07
N SER A 324 -0.11 9.68 -14.97
CA SER A 324 -0.59 10.22 -13.70
C SER A 324 -0.98 9.05 -12.79
N PRO A 325 -0.37 8.90 -11.61
CA PRO A 325 -0.64 7.74 -10.77
C PRO A 325 -2.08 7.75 -10.28
N THR A 326 -2.80 6.65 -10.51
CA THR A 326 -4.19 6.48 -10.06
C THR A 326 -4.28 5.79 -8.70
N SER A 327 -3.19 5.16 -8.26
CA SER A 327 -3.05 4.49 -6.98
C SER A 327 -1.61 4.66 -6.45
N MET A 328 -1.46 4.65 -5.12
CA MET A 328 -0.14 4.56 -4.48
C MET A 328 0.64 3.32 -4.95
N ARG A 329 -0.06 2.25 -5.33
CA ARG A 329 0.55 1.03 -5.89
C ARG A 329 1.21 1.25 -7.26
N ASP A 330 0.64 2.12 -8.09
CA ASP A 330 1.21 2.46 -9.42
C ASP A 330 2.51 3.27 -9.26
N VAL A 331 2.60 4.07 -8.19
CA VAL A 331 3.81 4.79 -7.81
C VAL A 331 4.89 3.83 -7.35
N GLU A 332 4.55 2.85 -6.50
CA GLU A 332 5.49 1.83 -6.00
C GLU A 332 6.11 1.00 -7.14
N ALA A 333 5.31 0.58 -8.12
CA ALA A 333 5.79 -0.22 -9.25
C ALA A 333 6.71 0.57 -10.22
N THR A 334 6.61 1.90 -10.25
CA THR A 334 7.38 2.78 -11.16
C THR A 334 8.48 3.57 -10.46
N THR A 335 8.68 3.35 -9.17
CA THR A 335 9.68 4.04 -8.36
C THR A 335 10.69 3.02 -7.87
N THR A 336 11.77 2.86 -8.64
CA THR A 336 12.95 2.13 -8.19
C THR A 336 13.66 2.97 -7.13
N PHE A 337 13.74 2.44 -5.91
CA PHE A 337 14.70 2.94 -4.93
C PHE A 337 16.03 2.25 -5.23
N GLU A 338 17.02 2.99 -5.73
CA GLU A 338 18.40 2.55 -5.57
C GLU A 338 18.70 2.59 -4.07
N VAL A 339 19.07 1.44 -3.51
CA VAL A 339 19.48 1.28 -2.11
C VAL A 339 20.97 1.49 -2.00
#